data_AF-A0A4D0QT08-F1
#
_entry.id   AF-A0A4D0QT08-F1
#
_cell.length_a   1.000
_cell.length_b   1.000
_cell.length_c   1.000
_cell.angle_alpha   90.00
_cell.angle_beta   90.00
_cell.angle_gamma   90.00
#
_symmetry.space_group_name_H-M   'P 1'
#
loop_
_entity.id
_entity.type
_entity.pdbx_description
1 polymer ?
#
loop_
_entity_poly.entity_id
_entity_poly.type
_entity_poly.pdbx_seq_one_letter_code
_entity_poly.pdbx_strand_id
1 'polypeptide(L)'
;MVSRSWYSQAVELLMCPTATLLSDVEPIENLVKTVRSGNTHAERISAMLTSPAMTETHDFSYRSVILTLSERKVLRLLGKGWGINQIASLLKKSNKTISA
;
A
#
# COMPACT_ATOMS: atom_id res chain seq x y z
N MET A 1 -9.92 -5.76 10.43
CA MET A 1 -10.70 -5.38 11.63
C MET A 1 -9.80 -5.51 12.85
N VAL A 2 -9.79 -4.52 13.74
CA VAL A 2 -8.96 -4.52 14.96
C VAL A 2 -9.50 -5.57 15.94
N SER A 3 -8.62 -6.32 16.60
CA SER A 3 -9.01 -7.30 17.62
C SER A 3 -9.71 -6.62 18.80
N ARG A 4 -10.71 -7.28 19.41
CA ARG A 4 -11.48 -6.74 20.54
C ARG A 4 -10.59 -6.32 21.71
N SER A 5 -9.50 -7.03 21.95
CA SER A 5 -8.53 -6.74 23.01
C SER A 5 -7.85 -5.38 22.85
N TRP A 6 -7.82 -4.83 21.63
CA TRP A 6 -7.16 -3.56 21.30
C TRP A 6 -8.15 -2.46 20.93
N TYR A 7 -9.44 -2.74 20.97
CA TYR A 7 -10.47 -1.81 20.50
C TYR A 7 -10.50 -0.53 21.32
N SER A 8 -10.44 -0.63 22.66
CA SER A 8 -10.41 0.55 23.53
C SER A 8 -9.20 1.44 23.24
N GLN A 9 -8.03 0.85 23.07
CA GLN A 9 -6.80 1.58 22.75
C GLN A 9 -6.86 2.23 21.36
N ALA A 10 -7.41 1.53 20.37
CA ALA A 10 -7.59 2.05 19.02
C ALA A 10 -8.56 3.25 19.02
N VAL A 11 -9.66 3.16 19.78
CA VAL A 11 -10.60 4.28 19.93
C VAL A 11 -9.94 5.47 20.63
N GLU A 12 -9.17 5.25 21.69
CA GLU A 12 -8.45 6.32 22.37
C GLU A 12 -7.50 7.06 21.42
N LEU A 13 -6.72 6.32 20.63
CA LEU A 13 -5.83 6.89 19.61
C LEU A 13 -6.60 7.64 18.52
N LEU A 14 -7.79 7.16 18.14
CA LEU A 14 -8.65 7.80 17.15
C LEU A 14 -9.23 9.13 17.67
N MET A 15 -9.52 9.20 18.96
CA MET A 15 -10.11 10.37 19.63
C MET A 15 -9.06 11.36 20.14
N CYS A 16 -7.77 11.02 20.08
CA CYS A 16 -6.69 11.92 20.49
C CYS A 16 -6.72 13.23 19.70
N PRO A 17 -6.62 14.39 20.35
CA PRO A 17 -6.64 15.69 19.68
C PRO A 17 -5.40 15.97 18.82
N THR A 18 -4.41 15.06 18.83
CA THR A 18 -3.20 15.08 18.02
C THR A 18 -3.25 14.10 16.84
N ALA A 19 -4.32 13.30 16.74
CA ALA A 19 -4.51 12.37 15.65
C ALA A 19 -5.23 13.02 14.47
N THR A 20 -4.92 12.58 13.27
CA THR A 20 -5.59 12.97 12.04
C THR A 20 -5.96 11.73 11.26
N LEU A 21 -7.24 11.59 10.89
CA LEU A 21 -7.77 10.48 10.12
C LEU A 21 -7.71 10.79 8.64
N LEU A 22 -6.99 9.95 7.91
CA LEU A 22 -6.77 10.06 6.47
C LEU A 22 -7.42 8.89 5.75
N SER A 23 -8.00 9.14 4.58
CA SER A 23 -8.46 8.07 3.70
C SER A 23 -7.26 7.36 3.07
N ASP A 24 -7.43 6.06 2.81
CA ASP A 24 -6.50 5.23 2.05
C ASP A 24 -6.35 5.65 0.58
N VAL A 25 -7.29 6.45 0.07
CA VAL A 25 -7.28 7.00 -1.29
C VAL A 25 -6.97 8.49 -1.35
N GLU A 26 -6.43 9.09 -0.28
CA GLU A 26 -6.00 10.49 -0.29
C GLU A 26 -4.85 10.73 -1.29
N PRO A 27 -4.95 11.74 -2.19
CA PRO A 27 -3.83 12.14 -3.03
C PRO A 27 -2.62 12.60 -2.22
N ILE A 28 -1.43 12.44 -2.79
CA ILE A 28 -0.15 12.74 -2.13
C ILE A 28 -0.07 14.20 -1.72
N GLU A 29 -0.62 15.11 -2.52
CA GLU A 29 -0.64 16.54 -2.27
C GLU A 29 -1.37 16.87 -0.96
N ASN A 30 -2.50 16.20 -0.71
CA ASN A 30 -3.29 16.38 0.50
C ASN A 30 -2.61 15.74 1.72
N LEU A 31 -1.95 14.59 1.55
CA LEU A 31 -1.10 13.99 2.59
C LEU A 31 0.01 14.95 3.00
N VAL A 32 0.74 15.51 2.01
CA VAL A 32 1.81 16.48 2.25
C VAL A 32 1.28 17.73 2.95
N LYS A 33 0.12 18.25 2.52
CA LYS A 33 -0.53 19.39 3.16
C LYS A 33 -0.84 19.10 4.62
N THR A 34 -1.43 17.94 4.91
CA THR A 34 -1.81 17.51 6.26
C THR A 34 -0.58 17.38 7.17
N VAL A 35 0.48 16.73 6.69
CA VAL A 35 1.74 16.57 7.44
C VAL A 35 2.38 17.93 7.73
N ARG A 36 2.37 18.85 6.76
CA ARG A 36 2.96 20.20 6.93
C ARG A 36 2.12 21.09 7.84
N SER A 37 0.80 21.00 7.78
CA SER A 37 -0.09 21.73 8.70
C SER A 37 0.02 21.22 10.14
N GLY A 38 0.47 19.97 10.31
CA GLY A 38 0.55 19.32 11.62
C GLY A 38 -0.78 19.43 12.37
N ASN A 39 -0.72 19.66 13.68
CA ASN A 39 -1.92 19.74 14.53
C ASN A 39 -2.62 21.11 14.53
N THR A 40 -2.28 22.00 13.59
CA THR A 40 -2.87 23.35 13.54
C THR A 40 -4.18 23.41 12.75
N HIS A 41 -4.54 22.35 12.04
CA HIS A 41 -5.73 22.30 11.20
C HIS A 41 -6.99 21.90 12.00
N ALA A 42 -8.10 22.58 11.72
CA ALA A 42 -9.40 22.32 12.34
C ALA A 42 -10.07 21.04 11.79
N GLU A 43 -9.83 20.72 10.51
CA GLU A 43 -10.31 19.47 9.90
C GLU A 43 -9.32 18.35 10.17
N ARG A 44 -9.69 17.46 11.11
CA ARG A 44 -8.88 16.31 11.53
C ARG A 44 -9.34 15.00 10.90
N ILE A 45 -10.41 15.03 10.14
CA ILE A 45 -10.95 13.89 9.40
C ILE A 45 -10.97 14.29 7.94
N SER A 46 -10.29 13.52 7.10
CA SER A 46 -10.31 13.72 5.65
C SER A 46 -11.75 13.78 5.14
N ALA A 47 -12.05 14.81 4.35
CA ALA A 47 -13.36 14.99 3.74
C ALA A 47 -13.77 13.77 2.87
N MET A 48 -12.80 13.01 2.35
CA MET A 48 -13.05 11.78 1.58
C MET A 48 -13.65 10.66 2.44
N LEU A 49 -13.38 10.62 3.75
CA LEU A 49 -13.98 9.66 4.68
C LEU A 49 -15.44 10.00 5.01
N THR A 50 -15.79 11.29 4.94
CA THR A 50 -17.14 11.80 5.26
C THR A 50 -18.01 12.00 4.03
N SER A 51 -17.41 12.04 2.84
CA SER A 51 -18.14 12.14 1.59
C SER A 51 -18.91 10.83 1.35
N PRO A 52 -20.19 10.87 0.95
CA PRO A 52 -20.89 9.67 0.51
C PRO A 52 -20.05 9.00 -0.57
N ALA A 53 -19.83 7.69 -0.42
CA ALA A 53 -18.93 6.91 -1.27
C ALA A 53 -19.18 7.25 -2.74
N MET A 54 -18.35 8.14 -3.28
CA MET A 54 -18.38 8.43 -4.69
C MET A 54 -17.90 7.12 -5.31
N THR A 55 -18.79 6.43 -5.98
CA THR A 55 -18.46 5.37 -6.93
C THR A 55 -17.77 5.99 -8.14
N GLU A 56 -16.73 6.80 -7.92
CA GLU A 56 -15.67 6.93 -8.89
C GLU A 56 -14.86 5.67 -8.61
N THR A 57 -14.99 4.57 -9.37
CA THR A 57 -14.28 4.44 -10.65
C THR A 57 -13.04 5.31 -10.78
N HIS A 58 -12.33 5.58 -9.67
CA HIS A 58 -10.91 5.80 -9.74
C HIS A 58 -10.40 4.50 -10.33
N ASP A 59 -9.96 4.57 -11.58
CA ASP A 59 -9.17 3.56 -12.25
C ASP A 59 -7.94 3.27 -11.37
N PHE A 60 -8.14 2.53 -10.28
CA PHE A 60 -7.16 1.62 -9.70
C PHE A 60 -6.95 0.43 -10.65
N SER A 61 -7.09 0.67 -11.96
CA SER A 61 -6.36 0.03 -13.04
C SER A 61 -4.87 0.44 -13.03
N TYR A 62 -4.27 0.65 -11.86
CA TYR A 62 -3.12 -0.19 -11.59
C TYR A 62 -3.68 -1.60 -11.53
N ARG A 63 -3.86 -2.24 -12.70
CA ARG A 63 -4.02 -3.70 -12.76
C ARG A 63 -2.90 -4.22 -11.90
N SER A 64 -3.22 -4.59 -10.65
CA SER A 64 -2.29 -5.23 -9.75
C SER A 64 -1.76 -6.39 -10.57
N VAL A 65 -0.52 -6.27 -11.05
CA VAL A 65 0.09 -7.37 -11.79
C VAL A 65 0.32 -8.40 -10.72
N ILE A 66 -0.66 -9.30 -10.57
CA ILE A 66 -0.59 -10.38 -9.61
C ILE A 66 0.43 -11.36 -10.19
N LEU A 67 1.68 -11.16 -9.82
CA LEU A 67 2.75 -12.07 -10.18
C LEU A 67 2.48 -13.42 -9.53
N THR A 68 2.64 -14.49 -10.31
CA THR A 68 2.67 -15.85 -9.78
C THR A 68 3.80 -16.01 -8.78
N LEU A 69 3.73 -17.04 -7.94
CA LEU A 69 4.77 -17.31 -6.96
C LEU A 69 6.15 -17.50 -7.61
N SER A 70 6.19 -18.11 -8.81
CA SER A 70 7.39 -18.27 -9.61
C SER A 70 7.94 -16.95 -10.12
N GLU A 71 7.11 -16.10 -10.74
CA GLU A 71 7.52 -14.79 -11.25
C GLU A 71 8.07 -13.91 -10.13
N ARG A 72 7.40 -13.88 -8.97
CA ARG A 72 7.85 -13.11 -7.81
C ARG A 72 9.23 -13.56 -7.30
N LYS A 73 9.49 -14.88 -7.33
CA LYS A 73 10.81 -15.44 -6.95
C LYS A 73 11.89 -15.01 -7.94
N VAL A 74 11.62 -15.09 -9.24
CA VAL A 74 12.55 -14.65 -10.30
C VAL A 74 12.84 -13.17 -10.17
N LEU A 75 11.81 -12.32 -10.07
CA LEU A 75 11.96 -10.87 -9.93
C LEU A 75 12.77 -10.48 -8.69
N ARG A 76 12.55 -11.17 -7.56
CA ARG A 76 13.33 -10.94 -6.33
C ARG A 76 14.80 -11.30 -6.46
N LEU A 77 15.13 -12.37 -7.19
CA LEU A 77 16.52 -12.77 -7.43
C LEU A 77 17.21 -11.80 -8.41
N LEU A 78 16.50 -11.36 -9.46
CA LEU A 78 16.99 -10.33 -10.37
C LEU A 78 17.29 -9.02 -9.62
N GLY A 79 16.39 -8.58 -8.73
CA GLY A 79 16.61 -7.40 -7.89
C GLY A 79 17.80 -7.53 -6.91
N LYS A 80 18.29 -8.75 -6.66
CA LYS A 80 19.51 -9.04 -5.90
C LYS A 80 20.77 -9.14 -6.78
N GLY A 81 20.66 -8.90 -8.09
CA GLY A 81 21.76 -8.97 -9.05
C GLY A 81 22.09 -10.37 -9.57
N TRP A 82 21.19 -11.35 -9.39
CA TRP A 82 21.41 -12.71 -9.92
C TRP A 82 21.22 -12.75 -11.44
N GLY A 83 22.12 -13.43 -12.14
CA GLY A 83 22.01 -13.66 -13.59
C GLY A 83 21.02 -14.78 -13.95
N ILE A 84 20.45 -14.72 -15.16
CA ILE A 84 19.44 -15.66 -15.66
C ILE A 84 19.89 -17.13 -15.52
N ASN A 85 21.14 -17.44 -15.90
CA ASN A 85 21.71 -18.79 -15.78
C ASN A 85 21.77 -19.29 -14.33
N GLN A 86 22.10 -18.40 -13.38
CA GLN A 86 22.18 -18.75 -11.95
C GLN A 86 20.79 -19.03 -11.39
N ILE A 87 19.81 -18.20 -11.77
CA ILE A 87 18.40 -18.37 -11.37
C ILE A 87 17.84 -19.68 -11.96
N ALA A 88 18.10 -19.95 -13.24
CA ALA A 88 17.69 -21.18 -13.93
C ALA A 88 18.23 -22.43 -13.22
N SER A 89 19.53 -22.42 -12.87
CA SER A 89 20.17 -23.50 -12.12
C SER A 89 19.55 -23.67 -10.72
N LEU A 90 19.33 -22.59 -9.98
CA LEU A 90 18.78 -22.63 -8.63
C LEU A 90 17.33 -23.14 -8.60
N LEU A 91 16.50 -22.66 -9.52
CA LEU A 91 15.08 -23.01 -9.61
C LEU A 91 14.81 -24.30 -10.39
N LYS A 92 15.85 -24.96 -10.91
CA LYS A 92 15.76 -26.15 -11.77
C LYS A 92 14.81 -25.90 -12.96
N LYS A 93 14.97 -24.76 -13.63
CA LYS A 93 14.21 -24.36 -14.84
C LYS A 93 15.16 -24.07 -15.99
N SER A 94 14.65 -24.10 -17.21
CA SER A 94 15.44 -23.73 -18.39
C SER A 94 15.63 -22.21 -18.46
N ASN A 95 16.71 -21.75 -19.08
CA ASN A 95 16.92 -20.32 -19.33
C ASN A 95 15.79 -19.71 -20.18
N LYS A 96 15.22 -20.48 -21.12
CA LYS A 96 14.05 -20.04 -21.89
C LYS A 96 12.86 -19.73 -20.99
N THR A 97 12.63 -20.52 -19.95
CA THR A 97 11.54 -20.32 -18.99
C THR A 97 11.76 -19.12 -18.07
N ILE A 98 13.00 -18.82 -17.71
CA ILE A 98 13.32 -17.66 -16.85
C ILE A 98 13.31 -16.35 -17.65
N SER A 99 13.62 -16.42 -18.95
CA SER A 99 13.67 -15.25 -19.84
C SER A 99 12.29 -14.86 -20.39
N ALA A 100 11.35 -15.81 -20.43
CA ALA A 100 9.96 -15.58 -20.78
C ALA A 100 9.20 -14.95 -19.61
#